data_AF-A0A6C0JNN6-F1
#
_entry.id   AF-A0A6C0JNN6-F1
#
_cell.length_a   1.000
_cell.length_b   1.000
_cell.length_c   1.000
_cell.angle_alpha   90.00
_cell.angle_beta   90.00
_cell.angle_gamma   90.00
#
_symmetry.space_group_name_H-M   'P 1'
#
loop_
_entity.id
_entity.type
_entity.pdbx_description
1 polymer ?
#
loop_
_entity_poly.entity_id
_entity_poly.type
_entity_poly.pdbx_seq_one_letter_code
_entity_poly.pdbx_strand_id
1 'polypeptide(L)'
;MNINNYFKYFDKLNYDLQNEILSKIRKSQNKDLLEDIINFKKAKKKIFEKYENNDSNYDINSESFIYFQIESDLIKYFNDDITTLYGITETNIEKLERILSIKLKMKKNKALIATKMMIDNKISVNKRINMLIGALTIKERQNFIDKLNTHYFI
;
A
#
# COMPACT_ATOMS: atom_id res chain seq x y z
N MET A 1 7.58 19.75 -17.21
CA MET A 1 8.05 19.80 -18.62
C MET A 1 7.66 21.16 -19.17
N ASN A 2 8.61 21.99 -19.58
CA ASN A 2 8.29 23.25 -20.25
C ASN A 2 7.90 22.94 -21.71
N ILE A 3 6.60 22.99 -22.01
CA ILE A 3 6.08 22.65 -23.34
C ILE A 3 6.60 23.59 -24.42
N ASN A 4 6.96 24.83 -24.08
CA ASN A 4 7.55 25.78 -25.03
C ASN A 4 8.90 25.33 -25.60
N ASN A 5 9.60 24.41 -24.93
CA ASN A 5 10.82 23.81 -25.46
C ASN A 5 10.57 22.91 -26.67
N TYR A 6 9.32 22.47 -26.88
CA TYR A 6 8.90 21.62 -27.98
C TYR A 6 7.87 22.30 -28.90
N PHE A 7 7.13 23.26 -28.36
CA PHE A 7 6.13 24.08 -29.06
C PHE A 7 6.34 25.56 -28.76
N LYS A 8 7.23 26.23 -29.52
CA LYS A 8 7.70 27.61 -29.33
C LYS A 8 6.61 28.68 -29.10
N TYR A 9 5.39 28.42 -29.54
CA TYR A 9 4.28 29.37 -29.48
C TYR A 9 3.07 28.82 -28.73
N PHE A 10 3.24 27.77 -27.91
CA PHE A 10 2.14 27.14 -27.21
C PHE A 10 1.31 28.14 -26.40
N ASP A 11 1.97 29.01 -25.62
CA ASP A 11 1.30 30.02 -24.80
C ASP A 11 0.59 31.12 -25.62
N LYS A 12 0.88 31.20 -26.93
CA LYS A 12 0.23 32.14 -27.86
C LYS A 12 -0.98 31.55 -28.57
N LEU A 13 -1.22 30.25 -28.44
CA LEU A 13 -2.40 29.59 -29.01
C LEU A 13 -3.64 29.94 -28.20
N ASN A 14 -4.82 29.88 -28.84
CA ASN A 14 -6.07 29.96 -28.09
C ASN A 14 -6.22 28.75 -27.15
N TYR A 15 -7.07 28.90 -26.13
CA TYR A 15 -7.24 27.90 -25.09
C TYR A 15 -7.63 26.51 -25.64
N ASP A 16 -8.47 26.48 -26.68
CA ASP A 16 -8.93 25.24 -27.31
C ASP A 16 -7.78 24.46 -27.96
N LEU A 17 -6.93 25.13 -28.77
CA LEU A 17 -5.77 24.49 -29.39
C LEU A 17 -4.72 24.08 -28.35
N GLN A 18 -4.52 24.88 -27.30
CA GLN A 18 -3.66 24.49 -26.18
C GLN A 18 -4.15 23.19 -25.53
N ASN A 19 -5.45 23.08 -25.26
CA ASN A 19 -6.05 21.88 -24.67
C ASN A 19 -5.99 20.68 -25.59
N GLU A 20 -6.20 20.87 -26.89
CA GLU A 20 -6.13 19.79 -27.86
C GLU A 20 -4.70 19.23 -27.94
N ILE A 21 -3.69 20.10 -28.02
CA ILE A 21 -2.27 19.69 -27.97
C ILE A 21 -1.96 18.97 -26.65
N LEU A 22 -2.37 19.54 -25.51
CA LEU A 22 -2.17 18.91 -24.20
C LEU A 22 -2.84 17.55 -24.11
N SER A 23 -4.02 17.35 -24.70
CA SER A 23 -4.73 16.06 -24.68
C SER A 23 -3.97 14.96 -25.42
N LYS A 24 -3.17 15.30 -26.44
CA LYS A 24 -2.34 14.36 -27.21
C LYS A 24 -1.02 14.05 -26.52
N ILE A 25 -0.50 14.97 -25.70
CA ILE A 25 0.81 14.82 -25.03
C ILE A 25 0.66 14.28 -23.60
N ARG A 26 -0.40 14.69 -22.89
CA ARG A 26 -0.75 14.14 -21.59
C ARG A 26 -1.21 12.71 -21.82
N LYS A 27 -0.34 11.75 -21.53
CA LYS A 27 -0.79 10.37 -21.36
C LYS A 27 -1.82 10.38 -20.23
N SER A 28 -3.06 10.01 -20.55
CA SER A 28 -4.09 9.80 -19.54
C SER A 28 -3.51 8.83 -18.51
N GLN A 29 -3.53 9.21 -17.23
CA GLN A 29 -3.13 8.30 -16.17
C GLN A 29 -3.99 7.05 -16.29
N ASN A 30 -3.36 5.87 -16.18
CA ASN A 30 -4.09 4.61 -16.24
C ASN A 30 -5.23 4.68 -15.20
N LYS A 31 -6.47 4.46 -15.66
CA LYS A 31 -7.66 4.57 -14.80
C LYS A 31 -7.60 3.60 -13.62
N ASP A 32 -7.08 2.39 -13.84
CA ASP A 32 -6.89 1.37 -12.82
C ASP A 32 -5.86 1.82 -11.77
N LEU A 33 -4.79 2.49 -12.22
CA LEU A 33 -3.79 3.05 -11.29
C LEU A 33 -4.37 4.19 -10.44
N LEU A 34 -5.16 5.07 -11.05
CA LEU A 34 -5.83 6.15 -10.32
C LEU A 34 -6.82 5.59 -9.29
N GLU A 35 -7.61 4.59 -9.71
CA GLU A 35 -8.55 3.89 -8.84
C GLU A 35 -7.83 3.21 -7.67
N ASP A 36 -6.72 2.50 -7.94
CA ASP A 36 -5.92 1.86 -6.89
C ASP A 36 -5.35 2.86 -5.88
N ILE A 37 -4.84 4.01 -6.33
CA ILE A 37 -4.33 5.08 -5.45
C ILE A 37 -5.44 5.65 -4.57
N ILE A 38 -6.62 5.90 -5.14
CA ILE A 38 -7.78 6.39 -4.38
C ILE A 38 -8.21 5.33 -3.36
N ASN A 39 -8.25 4.06 -3.77
CA ASN A 39 -8.63 2.96 -2.90
C ASN A 39 -7.61 2.76 -1.75
N PHE A 40 -6.32 2.82 -2.01
CA PHE A 40 -5.26 2.76 -0.99
C PHE A 40 -5.50 3.80 0.11
N LYS A 41 -5.75 5.07 -0.26
CA LYS A 41 -6.00 6.14 0.72
C LYS A 41 -7.25 5.87 1.55
N LYS A 42 -8.35 5.45 0.91
CA LYS A 42 -9.60 5.12 1.60
C LYS A 42 -9.45 3.92 2.53
N ALA A 43 -8.80 2.86 2.06
CA ALA A 43 -8.58 1.63 2.83
C ALA A 43 -7.70 1.90 4.05
N LYS A 44 -6.58 2.62 3.87
CA LYS A 44 -5.72 3.01 4.99
C LYS A 44 -6.52 3.77 6.04
N LYS A 45 -7.28 4.79 5.64
CA LYS A 45 -8.11 5.57 6.58
C LYS A 45 -9.08 4.67 7.36
N LYS A 46 -9.83 3.80 6.67
CA LYS A 46 -10.78 2.87 7.30
C LYS A 46 -10.12 1.90 8.28
N ILE A 47 -8.91 1.41 7.96
CA ILE A 47 -8.15 0.53 8.84
C ILE A 47 -7.83 1.29 10.13
N PHE A 48 -7.21 2.47 10.04
CA PHE A 48 -6.85 3.26 11.22
C PHE A 48 -8.06 3.62 12.08
N GLU A 49 -9.12 4.15 11.47
CA GLU A 49 -10.38 4.49 12.17
C GLU A 49 -10.95 3.29 12.94
N LYS A 50 -10.73 2.07 12.45
CA LYS A 50 -11.24 0.88 13.10
C LYS A 50 -10.50 0.51 14.38
N TYR A 51 -9.18 0.61 14.38
CA TYR A 51 -8.40 0.38 15.59
C TYR A 51 -8.55 1.53 16.58
N GLU A 52 -8.70 2.78 16.10
CA GLU A 52 -8.99 3.95 16.93
C GLU A 52 -10.36 3.87 17.63
N ASN A 53 -11.38 3.31 16.95
CA ASN A 53 -12.74 3.15 17.50
C ASN A 53 -12.95 1.84 18.27
N ASN A 54 -12.04 0.87 18.17
CA ASN A 54 -12.10 -0.35 18.97
C ASN A 54 -11.62 -0.02 20.38
N ASP A 55 -12.59 0.30 21.24
CA ASP A 55 -12.48 0.69 22.66
C ASP A 55 -12.01 -0.50 23.53
N SER A 56 -10.93 -1.18 23.14
CA SER A 56 -10.36 -2.22 23.98
C SER A 56 -9.81 -1.54 25.24
N ASN A 57 -10.43 -1.86 26.38
CA ASN A 57 -10.19 -1.48 27.79
C ASN A 57 -8.73 -1.51 28.31
N TYR A 58 -7.75 -1.64 27.44
CA TYR A 58 -6.36 -1.52 27.81
C TYR A 58 -5.98 -0.04 27.83
N ASP A 59 -5.23 0.33 28.87
CA ASP A 59 -4.72 1.67 29.15
C ASP A 59 -3.66 2.10 28.09
N ILE A 60 -4.11 2.21 26.82
CA ILE A 60 -3.30 2.37 25.61
C ILE A 60 -3.52 3.79 25.09
N ASN A 61 -3.02 4.78 25.82
CA ASN A 61 -2.99 6.17 25.34
C ASN A 61 -1.78 6.45 24.43
N SER A 62 -1.18 5.44 23.80
CA SER A 62 -0.04 5.65 22.89
C SER A 62 -0.40 5.25 21.46
N GLU A 63 -0.41 6.24 20.57
CA GLU A 63 -0.49 6.08 19.11
C GLU A 63 0.39 4.93 18.61
N SER A 64 1.58 4.75 19.20
CA SER A 64 2.50 3.65 18.94
C SER A 64 1.85 2.26 18.94
N PHE A 65 0.95 1.97 19.89
CA PHE A 65 0.37 0.63 20.02
C PHE A 65 -0.65 0.29 18.93
N ILE A 66 -1.48 1.27 18.52
CA ILE A 66 -2.42 1.11 17.40
C ILE A 66 -1.64 0.73 16.13
N TYR A 67 -0.53 1.41 15.88
CA TYR A 67 0.33 1.11 14.73
C TYR A 67 0.92 -0.32 14.83
N PHE A 68 1.37 -0.76 16.01
CA PHE A 68 1.87 -2.12 16.18
C PHE A 68 0.79 -3.19 15.94
N GLN A 69 -0.43 -2.98 16.41
CA GLN A 69 -1.55 -3.90 16.15
C GLN A 69 -1.88 -3.98 14.66
N ILE A 70 -2.02 -2.83 13.99
CA ILE A 70 -2.26 -2.78 12.54
C ILE A 70 -1.14 -3.52 11.79
N GLU A 71 0.12 -3.27 12.16
CA GLU A 71 1.26 -3.94 11.52
C GLU A 71 1.21 -5.47 11.74
N SER A 72 0.96 -5.92 12.97
CA SER A 72 0.87 -7.34 13.31
C SER A 72 -0.21 -8.06 12.49
N ASP A 73 -1.41 -7.48 12.43
CA ASP A 73 -2.53 -8.07 11.69
C ASP A 73 -2.29 -8.05 10.19
N LEU A 74 -1.66 -7.00 9.66
CA LEU A 74 -1.24 -6.98 8.25
C LEU A 74 -0.18 -8.03 7.96
N ILE A 75 0.83 -8.22 8.82
CA ILE A 75 1.86 -9.26 8.65
C ILE A 75 1.19 -10.64 8.64
N LYS A 76 0.27 -10.88 9.59
CA LYS A 76 -0.49 -12.12 9.69
C LYS A 76 -1.33 -12.37 8.44
N TYR A 77 -2.06 -11.36 7.96
CA TYR A 77 -2.84 -11.44 6.72
C TYR A 77 -1.97 -11.66 5.48
N PHE A 78 -0.79 -11.05 5.43
CA PHE A 78 0.16 -11.24 4.34
C PHE A 78 0.66 -12.68 4.28
N ASN A 79 0.80 -13.32 5.44
CA ASN A 79 1.35 -14.66 5.59
C ASN A 79 0.30 -15.75 5.82
N ASP A 80 -0.93 -15.54 5.34
CA ASP A 80 -2.04 -16.50 5.42
C ASP A 80 -2.30 -17.01 6.85
N ASP A 81 -2.24 -16.10 7.81
CA ASP A 81 -2.42 -16.36 9.23
C ASP A 81 -1.36 -17.28 9.87
N ILE A 82 -0.27 -17.59 9.14
CA ILE A 82 0.89 -18.34 9.63
C ILE A 82 1.90 -17.37 10.26
N THR A 83 2.40 -17.68 11.47
CA THR A 83 3.44 -16.87 12.11
C THR A 83 4.74 -16.92 11.29
N THR A 84 5.36 -15.77 11.06
CA THR A 84 6.60 -15.66 10.26
C THR A 84 7.79 -16.42 10.85
N LEU A 85 7.74 -16.76 12.15
CA LEU A 85 8.68 -17.66 12.81
C LEU A 85 8.62 -19.10 12.26
N TYR A 86 7.42 -19.58 11.92
CA TYR A 86 7.21 -20.94 11.41
C TYR A 86 7.44 -21.05 9.91
N GLY A 87 7.29 -19.95 9.17
CA GLY A 87 7.60 -19.91 7.76
C GLY A 87 7.07 -18.69 7.04
N ILE A 88 7.52 -18.52 5.80
CA ILE A 88 6.98 -17.54 4.85
C ILE A 88 6.21 -18.31 3.79
N THR A 89 4.95 -17.93 3.59
CA THR A 89 4.06 -18.50 2.58
C THR A 89 4.39 -17.99 1.18
N GLU A 90 3.97 -18.74 0.16
CA GLU A 90 4.08 -18.29 -1.22
C GLU A 90 3.24 -17.03 -1.46
N THR A 91 2.04 -16.96 -0.89
CA THR A 91 1.16 -15.79 -0.99
C THR A 91 1.81 -14.52 -0.43
N ASN A 92 2.59 -14.64 0.65
CA ASN A 92 3.37 -13.52 1.19
C ASN A 92 4.39 -13.00 0.17
N ILE A 93 5.14 -13.92 -0.44
CA ILE A 93 6.14 -13.61 -1.48
C ILE A 93 5.45 -12.96 -2.68
N GLU A 94 4.35 -13.52 -3.17
CA GLU A 94 3.59 -12.99 -4.30
C GLU A 94 3.09 -11.57 -4.06
N LYS A 95 2.53 -11.29 -2.88
CA LYS A 95 2.09 -9.95 -2.49
C LYS A 95 3.27 -8.97 -2.45
N LEU A 96 4.40 -9.37 -1.89
CA LEU A 96 5.62 -8.54 -1.82
C LEU A 96 6.26 -8.29 -3.20
N GLU A 97 6.24 -9.25 -4.11
CA GLU A 97 6.77 -9.12 -5.48
C GLU A 97 5.99 -8.11 -6.34
N ARG A 98 4.81 -7.66 -5.91
CA ARG A 98 4.10 -6.55 -6.56
C ARG A 98 4.84 -5.22 -6.40
N ILE A 99 5.66 -5.09 -5.36
CA ILE A 99 6.54 -3.93 -5.17
C ILE A 99 7.82 -4.17 -5.97
N LEU A 100 8.01 -3.42 -7.06
CA LEU A 100 9.12 -3.61 -8.00
C LEU A 100 10.49 -3.67 -7.31
N SER A 101 10.75 -2.76 -6.37
CA SER A 101 12.02 -2.70 -5.66
C SER A 101 12.27 -3.94 -4.78
N ILE A 102 11.22 -4.57 -4.26
CA ILE A 102 11.30 -5.83 -3.50
C ILE A 102 11.47 -7.00 -4.46
N LYS A 103 10.68 -7.06 -5.54
CA LYS A 103 10.81 -8.08 -6.59
C LYS A 103 12.25 -8.19 -7.11
N LEU A 104 12.91 -7.06 -7.33
CA LEU A 104 14.31 -7.03 -7.76
C LEU A 104 15.26 -7.59 -6.70
N LYS A 105 15.04 -7.33 -5.41
CA LYS A 105 15.83 -7.88 -4.31
C LYS A 105 15.61 -9.39 -4.13
N MET A 106 14.38 -9.85 -4.34
CA MET A 106 13.97 -11.25 -4.19
C MET A 106 14.60 -12.20 -5.20
N LYS A 107 15.08 -11.70 -6.36
CA LYS A 107 15.82 -12.49 -7.35
C LYS A 107 17.01 -13.27 -6.76
N LYS A 108 17.59 -12.79 -5.67
CA LYS A 108 18.72 -13.46 -4.99
C LYS A 108 18.27 -14.54 -4.02
N ASN A 109 17.29 -14.23 -3.16
CA ASN A 109 16.75 -15.14 -2.16
C ASN A 109 15.37 -14.63 -1.71
N LYS A 110 14.30 -15.29 -2.16
CA LYS A 110 12.92 -14.84 -1.90
C LYS A 110 12.56 -14.90 -0.41
N ALA A 111 12.76 -16.07 0.21
CA ALA A 111 12.39 -16.31 1.60
C ALA A 111 13.12 -15.36 2.55
N LEU A 112 14.44 -15.21 2.42
CA LEU A 112 15.21 -14.30 3.28
C LEU A 112 14.74 -12.85 3.17
N ILE A 113 14.46 -12.38 1.94
CA ILE A 113 14.01 -11.01 1.71
C ILE A 113 12.59 -10.83 2.27
N ALA A 114 11.69 -11.78 2.07
CA ALA A 114 10.34 -11.74 2.63
C ALA A 114 10.37 -11.70 4.16
N THR A 115 11.12 -12.60 4.81
CA THR A 115 11.32 -12.59 6.27
C THR A 115 11.80 -11.23 6.75
N LYS A 116 12.85 -10.66 6.12
CA LYS A 116 13.35 -9.33 6.46
C LYS A 116 12.28 -8.24 6.33
N MET A 117 11.48 -8.25 5.27
CA MET A 117 10.42 -7.26 5.11
C MET A 117 9.36 -7.33 6.22
N MET A 118 9.14 -8.53 6.78
CA MET A 118 8.14 -8.76 7.82
C MET A 118 8.65 -8.51 9.25
N ILE A 119 9.95 -8.66 9.53
CA ILE A 119 10.47 -8.61 10.91
C ILE A 119 11.61 -7.60 11.14
N ASP A 120 12.16 -6.97 10.09
CA ASP A 120 13.33 -6.09 10.24
C ASP A 120 12.98 -4.75 10.92
N ASN A 121 13.46 -4.57 12.14
CA ASN A 121 13.28 -3.37 12.97
C ASN A 121 13.85 -2.08 12.34
N LYS A 122 14.63 -2.16 11.24
CA LYS A 122 15.08 -0.99 10.48
C LYS A 122 13.96 -0.31 9.70
N ILE A 123 12.89 -1.04 9.39
CA ILE A 123 11.69 -0.48 8.75
C ILE A 123 10.77 0.00 9.85
N SER A 124 10.49 1.31 9.92
CA SER A 124 9.53 1.81 10.90
C SER A 124 8.14 1.26 10.65
N VAL A 125 7.38 1.03 11.73
CA VAL A 125 6.03 0.44 11.71
C VAL A 125 5.14 1.10 10.67
N ASN A 126 5.03 2.44 10.69
CA ASN A 126 4.23 3.18 9.71
C ASN A 126 4.70 2.94 8.25
N LYS A 127 6.01 2.88 8.00
CA LYS A 127 6.52 2.56 6.65
C LYS A 127 6.12 1.15 6.23
N ARG A 128 6.22 0.17 7.14
CA ARG A 128 5.81 -1.20 6.85
C ARG A 128 4.31 -1.29 6.57
N ILE A 129 3.46 -0.68 7.39
CA ILE A 129 2.01 -0.59 7.15
C ILE A 129 1.72 -0.04 5.75
N ASN A 130 2.34 1.09 5.38
CA ASN A 130 2.15 1.68 4.05
C ASN A 130 2.56 0.74 2.92
N MET A 131 3.70 0.04 3.08
CA MET A 131 4.15 -0.96 2.11
C MET A 131 3.17 -2.13 2.00
N LEU A 132 2.73 -2.68 3.13
CA LEU A 132 1.83 -3.83 3.17
C LEU A 132 0.47 -3.46 2.55
N ILE A 133 -0.19 -2.38 2.98
CA ILE A 133 -1.46 -1.94 2.38
C ILE A 133 -1.27 -1.62 0.88
N GLY A 134 -0.13 -1.02 0.52
CA GLY A 134 0.20 -0.69 -0.86
C GLY A 134 0.40 -1.90 -1.77
N ALA A 135 0.90 -3.03 -1.23
CA ALA A 135 1.08 -4.27 -1.98
C ALA A 135 -0.22 -5.06 -2.17
N LEU A 136 -1.25 -4.79 -1.37
CA LEU A 136 -2.57 -5.41 -1.54
C LEU A 136 -3.30 -4.81 -2.75
N THR A 137 -4.00 -5.67 -3.49
CA THR A 137 -5.01 -5.27 -4.48
C THR A 137 -6.23 -4.67 -3.79
N ILE A 138 -7.06 -3.95 -4.56
CA ILE A 138 -8.35 -3.42 -4.10
C ILE A 138 -9.18 -4.50 -3.38
N LYS A 139 -9.27 -5.70 -3.97
CA LYS A 139 -10.05 -6.82 -3.41
C LYS A 139 -9.47 -7.33 -2.09
N GLU A 140 -8.15 -7.46 -2.00
CA GLU A 140 -7.51 -7.90 -0.76
C GLU A 140 -7.57 -6.84 0.35
N ARG A 141 -7.50 -5.55 0.02
CA ARG A 141 -7.71 -4.48 1.01
C ARG A 141 -9.12 -4.54 1.59
N GLN A 142 -10.13 -4.75 0.75
CA GLN A 142 -11.50 -4.92 1.20
C GLN A 142 -11.65 -6.18 2.07
N ASN A 143 -11.09 -7.31 1.62
CA ASN A 143 -11.11 -8.55 2.41
C ASN A 143 -10.45 -8.41 3.79
N PHE A 144 -9.32 -7.69 3.87
CA PHE A 144 -8.68 -7.40 5.15
C PHE A 144 -9.60 -6.58 6.06
N ILE A 145 -10.21 -5.51 5.56
CA ILE A 145 -11.16 -4.68 6.32
C ILE A 145 -12.36 -5.50 6.81
N ASP A 146 -12.87 -6.41 5.98
CA ASP A 146 -13.97 -7.30 6.30
C ASP A 146 -13.58 -8.30 7.39
N LYS A 147 -12.38 -8.90 7.32
CA LYS A 147 -11.85 -9.79 8.37
C LYS A 147 -11.76 -9.08 9.72
N LEU A 148 -11.36 -7.81 9.73
CA LEU A 148 -11.35 -7.00 10.95
C LEU A 148 -12.78 -6.82 11.53
N ASN A 149 -13.86 -6.95 10.73
CA ASN A 149 -15.25 -6.75 11.18
C ASN A 149 -15.81 -8.04 11.80
N THR A 150 -15.32 -9.19 11.34
CA THR A 150 -15.83 -10.50 11.73
C THR A 150 -15.04 -11.15 12.86
N HIS A 151 -13.78 -10.77 13.04
CA HIS A 151 -12.94 -11.28 14.11
C HIS A 151 -12.43 -10.13 14.97
N TYR A 152 -12.82 -10.11 16.25
CA TYR A 152 -11.94 -9.57 17.27
C TYR A 152 -10.67 -10.42 17.21
N PHE A 153 -9.61 -9.88 16.60
CA PHE A 153 -8.28 -10.47 16.75
C PHE A 153 -7.90 -10.26 18.22
N ILE A 154 -8.19 -11.28 19.04
CA ILE A 154 -7.78 -11.40 20.44
C ILE A 154 -6.36 -11.95 20.46
#